data_AF-A0A529NLG7-F1
#
_entry.id   AF-A0A529NLG7-F1
#
_cell.length_a   1.000
_cell.length_b   1.000
_cell.length_c   1.000
_cell.angle_alpha   90.00
_cell.angle_beta   90.00
_cell.angle_gamma   90.00
#
_symmetry.space_group_name_H-M   'P 1'
#
loop_
_entity.id
_entity.type
_entity.pdbx_description
1 polymer ?
#
loop_
_entity_poly.entity_id
_entity_poly.type
_entity_poly.pdbx_seq_one_letter_code
_entity_poly.pdbx_strand_id
1 'polypeptide(L)'
;AKPQLILWPETSVPFLFTERPDALTALGDMLGEGQMLIAGVVREEGGSAAGAGSRYYNSVVAINDKGEITDAVDKIHLVPFGEYLPFADLFDRFGVEQLVAGPMNFAPGNVRHPIALPDGVRALPFICYEVIFPDLVTVDAASSQL
;
A
#
# COMPACT_ATOMS: atom_id res chain seq x y z
N ALA A 1 1.69 5.38 -29.17
CA ALA A 1 2.73 5.69 -28.16
C ALA A 1 2.65 4.66 -27.05
N LYS A 2 3.77 4.32 -26.39
CA LYS A 2 3.75 3.51 -25.16
C LYS A 2 3.28 4.41 -23.99
N PRO A 3 2.56 3.86 -22.98
CA PRO A 3 2.14 4.64 -21.82
C PRO A 3 3.37 5.03 -20.96
N GLN A 4 3.39 6.21 -20.34
CA GLN A 4 4.45 6.56 -19.36
C GLN A 4 4.13 6.02 -17.96
N LEU A 5 2.85 5.81 -17.66
CA LEU A 5 2.37 5.36 -16.36
C LEU A 5 1.53 4.10 -16.52
N ILE A 6 1.81 3.09 -15.70
CA ILE A 6 1.06 1.85 -15.62
C ILE A 6 0.48 1.76 -14.20
N LEU A 7 -0.81 1.45 -14.08
CA LEU A 7 -1.48 1.33 -12.79
C LEU A 7 -1.99 -0.10 -12.60
N TRP A 8 -1.59 -0.72 -11.49
CA TRP A 8 -2.12 -2.00 -11.04
C TRP A 8 -3.00 -1.81 -9.81
N PRO A 9 -4.09 -2.60 -9.69
CA PRO A 9 -5.08 -2.44 -8.62
C PRO A 9 -4.52 -2.80 -7.23
N GLU A 10 -5.36 -2.58 -6.23
CA GLU A 10 -5.14 -2.98 -4.83
C GLU A 10 -4.73 -4.45 -4.74
N THR A 11 -3.68 -4.74 -3.98
CA THR A 11 -3.17 -6.09 -3.70
C THR A 11 -2.99 -6.97 -4.95
N SER A 12 -2.57 -6.34 -6.05
CA SER A 12 -2.28 -7.00 -7.33
C SER A 12 -1.02 -7.89 -7.30
N VAL A 13 -0.13 -7.65 -6.35
CA VAL A 13 1.11 -8.41 -6.15
C VAL A 13 0.90 -9.38 -4.98
N PRO A 14 0.80 -10.71 -5.23
CA PRO A 14 0.35 -11.68 -4.23
C PRO A 14 1.49 -12.20 -3.34
N PHE A 15 2.52 -11.39 -3.09
CA PHE A 15 3.69 -11.73 -2.27
C PHE A 15 4.34 -10.45 -1.72
N LEU A 16 5.18 -10.61 -0.70
CA LEU A 16 5.95 -9.50 -0.13
C LEU A 16 7.24 -9.29 -0.95
N PHE A 17 7.57 -8.03 -1.24
CA PHE A 17 8.86 -7.72 -1.90
C PHE A 17 10.06 -8.06 -1.01
N THR A 18 9.89 -8.13 0.32
CA THR A 18 10.91 -8.61 1.28
C THR A 18 11.23 -10.09 1.08
N GLU A 19 10.24 -10.90 0.67
CA GLU A 19 10.41 -12.33 0.40
C GLU A 19 10.87 -12.61 -1.04
N ARG A 20 10.51 -11.74 -1.99
CA ARG A 20 10.77 -11.88 -3.43
C ARG A 20 11.44 -10.63 -4.01
N PRO A 21 12.68 -10.32 -3.61
CA PRO A 21 13.40 -9.16 -4.14
C PRO A 21 13.67 -9.26 -5.65
N ASP A 22 13.72 -10.47 -6.21
CA ASP A 22 13.84 -10.73 -7.64
C ASP A 22 12.65 -10.20 -8.46
N ALA A 23 11.47 -10.07 -7.83
CA ALA A 23 10.30 -9.51 -8.49
C ALA A 23 10.50 -8.04 -8.88
N LEU A 24 11.20 -7.26 -8.05
CA LEU A 24 11.50 -5.86 -8.35
C LEU A 24 12.39 -5.72 -9.59
N THR A 25 13.41 -6.58 -9.72
CA THR A 25 14.24 -6.66 -10.93
C THR A 25 13.39 -6.98 -12.16
N ALA A 26 12.53 -8.00 -12.08
CA ALA A 26 11.66 -8.39 -13.19
C ALA A 26 10.66 -7.29 -13.59
N LEU A 27 10.16 -6.52 -12.62
CA LEU A 27 9.30 -5.36 -12.88
C LEU A 27 10.09 -4.24 -13.58
N GLY A 28 11.33 -3.97 -13.15
CA GLY A 28 12.23 -3.04 -13.83
C GLY A 28 12.47 -3.43 -15.29
N ASP A 29 12.82 -4.70 -15.55
CA ASP A 29 13.08 -5.22 -16.90
C ASP A 29 11.83 -5.16 -17.82
N MET A 30 10.63 -5.19 -17.25
CA MET A 30 9.37 -5.06 -17.99
C MET A 30 9.09 -3.61 -18.40
N LEU A 31 9.56 -2.63 -17.61
CA LEU A 31 9.33 -1.22 -17.84
C LEU A 31 10.33 -0.68 -18.88
N GLY A 32 9.83 0.08 -19.84
CA GLY A 32 10.66 0.87 -20.75
C GLY A 32 11.22 2.12 -20.06
N GLU A 33 12.24 2.70 -20.68
CA GLU A 33 12.90 3.92 -20.18
C GLU A 33 11.90 5.04 -19.87
N GLY A 34 11.96 5.57 -18.65
CA GLY A 34 11.09 6.62 -18.14
C GLY A 34 9.66 6.18 -17.79
N GLN A 35 9.32 4.89 -17.92
CA GLN A 35 8.03 4.39 -17.46
C GLN A 35 8.01 4.19 -15.94
N MET A 36 6.83 4.33 -15.35
CA MET A 36 6.58 4.10 -13.94
C MET A 36 5.41 3.15 -13.75
N LEU A 37 5.53 2.22 -12.80
CA LEU A 37 4.45 1.38 -12.31
C LEU A 37 3.97 1.89 -10.95
N ILE A 38 2.67 2.12 -10.82
CA ILE A 38 1.98 2.30 -9.55
C ILE A 38 1.24 1.00 -9.25
N ALA A 39 1.56 0.33 -8.15
CA ALA A 39 0.96 -0.95 -7.81
C ALA A 39 0.43 -0.98 -6.38
N GLY A 40 -0.75 -1.58 -6.21
CA GLY A 40 -1.26 -1.98 -4.89
C GLY A 40 -0.58 -3.25 -4.41
N VAL A 41 0.01 -3.21 -3.21
CA VAL A 41 0.82 -4.28 -2.63
C VAL A 41 0.61 -4.38 -1.12
N VAL A 42 1.02 -5.51 -0.54
CA VAL A 42 1.20 -5.62 0.92
C VAL A 42 2.64 -5.26 1.27
N ARG A 43 2.81 -4.32 2.19
CA ARG A 43 4.13 -3.88 2.68
C ARG A 43 4.35 -4.39 4.09
N GLU A 44 5.52 -4.95 4.36
CA GLU A 44 5.93 -5.41 5.68
C GLU A 44 6.94 -4.45 6.29
N GLU A 45 6.74 -4.09 7.57
CA GLU A 45 7.67 -3.29 8.36
C GLU A 45 8.00 -4.01 9.68
N GLY A 46 9.29 -4.11 9.98
CA GLY A 46 9.79 -4.82 11.14
C GLY A 46 10.03 -6.31 10.87
N GLY A 47 11.14 -6.83 11.39
CA GLY A 47 11.51 -8.24 11.22
C GLY A 47 13.01 -8.54 11.34
N SER A 48 13.67 -8.07 12.40
CA SER A 48 15.02 -8.55 12.77
C SER A 48 15.30 -8.56 14.27
N ALA A 49 14.47 -7.88 15.08
CA ALA A 49 14.58 -7.90 16.54
C ALA A 49 13.62 -8.96 17.10
N ALA A 50 14.16 -9.94 17.84
CA ALA A 50 13.38 -10.95 18.52
C ALA A 50 12.33 -10.29 19.45
N GLY A 51 11.05 -10.52 19.17
CA GLY A 51 9.92 -10.04 19.98
C GLY A 51 9.15 -8.84 19.41
N ALA A 52 9.60 -8.20 18.32
CA ALA A 52 8.78 -7.24 17.59
C ALA A 52 8.00 -7.98 16.49
N GLY A 53 6.68 -8.00 16.57
CA GLY A 53 5.85 -8.56 15.49
C GLY A 53 5.95 -7.72 14.22
N SER A 54 5.97 -8.38 13.06
CA SER A 54 5.88 -7.72 11.75
C SER A 54 4.56 -6.93 11.65
N ARG A 55 4.65 -5.70 11.13
CA ARG A 55 3.48 -4.89 10.77
C ARG A 55 3.24 -5.00 9.28
N TYR A 56 2.01 -5.27 8.90
CA TYR A 56 1.60 -5.30 7.51
C TYR A 56 0.76 -4.06 7.19
N TYR A 57 0.97 -3.49 6.00
CA TYR A 57 0.21 -2.37 5.48
C TYR A 57 -0.36 -2.74 4.11
N ASN A 58 -1.57 -2.26 3.84
CA ASN A 58 -2.13 -2.22 2.49
C ASN A 58 -1.63 -0.92 1.86
N SER A 59 -0.84 -1.01 0.80
CA SER A 59 -0.03 0.12 0.32
C SER A 59 -0.12 0.28 -1.18
N VAL A 60 0.05 1.52 -1.64
CA VAL A 60 0.38 1.84 -3.03
C VAL A 60 1.87 2.16 -3.10
N VAL A 61 2.59 1.53 -4.02
CA VAL A 61 4.02 1.80 -4.26
C VAL A 61 4.26 2.30 -5.68
N ALA A 62 5.25 3.17 -5.83
CA ALA A 62 5.73 3.66 -7.12
C ALA A 62 7.07 3.00 -7.47
N ILE A 63 7.11 2.29 -8.59
CA ILE A 63 8.28 1.53 -9.06
C ILE A 63 8.77 2.13 -10.38
N ASN A 64 10.06 2.47 -10.44
CA ASN A 64 10.68 3.02 -11.65
C ASN A 64 11.16 1.92 -12.62
N ASP A 65 11.63 2.34 -13.79
CA ASP A 65 12.24 1.51 -14.84
C ASP A 65 13.55 0.81 -14.45
N LYS A 66 14.05 1.03 -13.24
CA LYS A 66 15.19 0.31 -12.64
C LYS A 66 14.75 -0.76 -11.64
N GLY A 67 13.45 -0.92 -11.43
CA GLY A 67 12.90 -1.84 -10.44
C GLY A 67 13.01 -1.30 -9.01
N GLU A 68 13.21 0.00 -8.80
CA GLU A 68 13.33 0.59 -7.47
C GLU A 68 11.98 1.13 -7.00
N ILE A 69 11.61 0.84 -5.75
CA ILE A 69 10.49 1.51 -5.09
C ILE A 69 10.95 2.93 -4.76
N THR A 70 10.39 3.91 -5.46
CA THR A 70 10.71 5.34 -5.34
C THR A 70 9.83 6.06 -4.32
N ASP A 71 8.63 5.56 -4.06
CA ASP A 71 7.68 6.10 -3.09
C ASP A 71 6.68 5.02 -2.64
N ALA A 72 6.07 5.20 -1.47
CA ALA A 72 5.05 4.33 -0.92
C ALA A 72 4.07 5.12 -0.03
N VAL A 73 2.77 4.83 -0.17
CA VAL A 73 1.72 5.38 0.69
C VAL A 73 0.89 4.23 1.26
N ASP A 74 0.81 4.19 2.58
CA ASP A 74 0.07 3.16 3.32
C ASP A 74 -1.38 3.62 3.57
N LYS A 75 -2.34 2.69 3.49
CA LYS A 75 -3.77 2.94 3.73
C LYS A 75 -4.00 3.43 5.15
N ILE A 76 -4.72 4.53 5.30
CA ILE A 76 -4.93 5.17 6.61
C ILE A 76 -6.24 4.69 7.23
N HIS A 77 -7.31 4.65 6.44
CA HIS A 77 -8.61 4.21 6.92
C HIS A 77 -8.80 2.75 6.53
N LEU A 78 -8.80 1.89 7.54
CA LEU A 78 -8.96 0.45 7.39
C LEU A 78 -10.44 0.05 7.51
N VAL A 79 -10.86 -0.99 6.80
CA VAL A 79 -12.21 -1.55 6.89
C VAL A 79 -12.34 -2.38 8.18
N PRO A 80 -13.24 -2.01 9.11
CA PRO A 80 -13.50 -2.81 10.31
C PRO A 80 -13.98 -4.22 9.95
N PHE A 81 -13.49 -5.23 10.67
CA PHE A 81 -13.77 -6.66 10.45
C PHE A 81 -13.25 -7.25 9.12
N GLY A 82 -12.83 -6.41 8.17
CA GLY A 82 -12.19 -6.84 6.93
C GLY A 82 -10.66 -6.79 6.99
N GLU A 83 -10.11 -5.64 7.41
CA GLU A 83 -8.67 -5.35 7.43
C GLU A 83 -8.07 -5.30 8.83
N TYR A 84 -8.92 -5.34 9.86
CA TYR A 84 -8.53 -5.49 11.26
C TYR A 84 -9.73 -5.98 12.08
N LEU A 85 -9.49 -6.48 13.29
CA LEU A 85 -10.54 -6.87 14.24
C LEU A 85 -10.72 -5.78 15.31
N PRO A 86 -11.83 -5.01 15.29
CA PRO A 86 -12.15 -4.10 16.38
C PRO A 86 -12.28 -4.85 17.70
N PHE A 87 -11.78 -4.28 18.80
CA PHE A 87 -11.81 -4.93 20.12
C PHE A 87 -11.21 -6.35 20.14
N ALA A 88 -10.13 -6.58 19.38
CA ALA A 88 -9.47 -7.89 19.30
C ALA A 88 -9.27 -8.55 20.68
N ASP A 89 -8.74 -7.80 21.66
CA ASP A 89 -8.56 -8.28 23.04
C ASP A 89 -9.84 -8.81 23.69
N LEU A 90 -11.02 -8.27 23.35
CA LEU A 90 -12.30 -8.73 23.88
C LEU A 90 -12.73 -10.01 23.16
N PHE A 91 -12.62 -10.06 21.83
CA PHE A 91 -13.01 -11.21 21.02
C PHE A 91 -12.12 -12.43 21.26
N ASP A 92 -10.81 -12.22 21.44
CA ASP A 92 -9.85 -13.26 21.82
C ASP A 92 -10.26 -13.95 23.13
N ARG A 93 -10.78 -13.18 24.10
CA ARG A 93 -11.29 -13.71 25.38
C ARG A 93 -12.55 -14.57 25.22
N PHE A 94 -13.28 -14.41 24.12
CA PHE A 94 -14.43 -15.24 23.76
C PHE A 94 -14.10 -16.33 22.73
N GLY A 95 -12.82 -16.49 22.35
CA GLY A 95 -12.38 -17.46 21.37
C GLY A 95 -12.87 -17.16 19.95
N VAL A 96 -13.20 -15.90 19.66
CA VAL A 96 -13.59 -15.46 18.32
C VAL A 96 -12.34 -14.95 17.61
N GLU A 97 -11.82 -15.77 16.71
CA GLU A 97 -10.70 -15.39 15.84
C GLU A 97 -11.22 -14.69 14.58
N GLN A 98 -10.33 -13.93 13.92
CA GLN A 98 -10.63 -13.21 12.69
C GLN A 98 -11.09 -14.19 11.60
N LEU A 99 -12.31 -14.00 11.08
CA LEU A 99 -12.98 -14.94 10.17
C LEU A 99 -12.45 -14.92 8.71
N VAL A 100 -11.47 -14.06 8.41
CA VAL A 100 -10.97 -13.83 7.05
C VAL A 100 -9.58 -14.46 6.91
N ALA A 101 -9.38 -15.27 5.88
CA ALA A 101 -8.11 -15.95 5.63
C ALA A 101 -7.06 -14.97 5.07
N GLY A 102 -5.93 -14.82 5.78
CA GLY A 102 -4.75 -14.06 5.35
C GLY A 102 -4.13 -13.24 6.48
N PRO A 103 -2.93 -12.64 6.30
CA PRO A 103 -2.35 -11.68 7.23
C PRO A 103 -3.14 -10.35 7.16
N MET A 104 -4.38 -10.37 7.63
CA MET A 104 -5.36 -9.28 7.48
C MET A 104 -5.53 -8.49 8.78
N ASN A 105 -4.48 -8.44 9.61
CA ASN A 105 -4.39 -7.44 10.67
C ASN A 105 -3.46 -6.32 10.19
N PHE A 106 -3.98 -5.50 9.26
CA PHE A 106 -3.22 -4.37 8.75
C PHE A 106 -3.08 -3.31 9.83
N ALA A 107 -1.91 -2.69 9.89
CA ALA A 107 -1.71 -1.46 10.62
C ALA A 107 -2.15 -0.28 9.73
N PRO A 108 -2.77 0.76 10.31
CA PRO A 108 -3.06 1.97 9.56
C PRO A 108 -1.77 2.75 9.28
N GLY A 109 -1.69 3.35 8.09
CA GLY A 109 -0.69 4.35 7.76
C GLY A 109 -0.88 5.64 8.58
N ASN A 110 0.19 6.40 8.74
CA ASN A 110 0.18 7.63 9.57
C ASN A 110 -0.03 8.91 8.75
N VAL A 111 0.47 8.95 7.52
CA VAL A 111 0.51 10.16 6.69
C VAL A 111 0.19 9.79 5.25
N ARG A 112 -0.68 10.59 4.62
CA ARG A 112 -0.91 10.54 3.17
C ARG A 112 -0.12 11.65 2.53
N HIS A 113 0.56 11.36 1.43
CA HIS A 113 1.29 12.35 0.64
C HIS A 113 1.15 12.09 -0.86
N PRO A 114 1.31 13.12 -1.70
CA PRO A 114 1.31 12.92 -3.14
C PRO A 114 2.58 12.21 -3.61
N ILE A 115 2.37 11.21 -4.45
CA ILE A 115 3.41 10.52 -5.21
C ILE A 115 3.74 11.35 -6.46
N ALA A 116 5.03 11.55 -6.72
CA ALA A 116 5.50 12.15 -7.95
C ALA A 116 5.42 11.15 -9.11
N LEU A 117 4.79 11.55 -10.20
CA LEU A 117 4.61 10.77 -11.42
C LEU A 117 5.47 11.37 -12.55
N PRO A 118 5.60 10.67 -13.70
CA PRO A 118 6.23 11.24 -14.89
C PRO A 118 5.65 12.60 -15.29
N ASP A 119 6.47 13.42 -15.94
CA ASP A 119 6.13 14.77 -16.43
C ASP A 119 5.71 15.78 -15.36
N GLY A 120 6.12 15.56 -14.11
CA GLY A 120 5.88 16.50 -13.00
C GLY A 120 4.46 16.45 -12.46
N VAL A 121 3.64 15.47 -12.90
CA VAL A 121 2.31 15.23 -12.35
C VAL A 121 2.46 14.68 -10.92
N ARG A 122 1.58 15.09 -10.02
CA ARG A 122 1.49 14.54 -8.66
C ARG A 122 0.13 13.89 -8.48
N ALA A 123 0.11 12.73 -7.82
CA ALA A 123 -1.13 12.02 -7.52
C ALA A 123 -1.20 11.67 -6.05
N LEU A 124 -2.38 11.89 -5.46
CA LEU A 124 -2.67 11.54 -4.09
C LEU A 124 -3.48 10.22 -4.09
N PRO A 125 -2.89 9.09 -3.67
CA PRO A 125 -3.56 7.80 -3.75
C PRO A 125 -4.64 7.67 -2.65
N PHE A 126 -5.79 7.11 -3.00
CA PHE A 126 -6.83 6.65 -2.06
C PHE A 126 -7.10 5.18 -2.32
N ILE A 127 -7.04 4.35 -1.28
CA ILE A 127 -7.08 2.89 -1.43
C ILE A 127 -8.50 2.39 -1.12
N CYS A 128 -9.12 1.75 -2.12
CA CYS A 128 -10.43 1.11 -1.97
C CYS A 128 -11.50 2.07 -1.43
N TYR A 129 -12.10 1.72 -0.29
CA TYR A 129 -13.20 2.47 0.30
C TYR A 129 -12.82 3.85 0.86
N GLU A 130 -11.54 4.22 0.94
CA GLU A 130 -11.12 5.54 1.43
C GLU A 130 -11.74 6.70 0.61
N VAL A 131 -12.01 6.47 -0.68
CA VAL A 131 -12.57 7.48 -1.59
C VAL A 131 -14.01 7.88 -1.26
N ILE A 132 -14.75 7.06 -0.50
CA ILE A 132 -16.16 7.34 -0.19
C ILE A 132 -16.31 8.38 0.93
N PHE A 133 -15.22 8.74 1.61
CA PHE A 133 -15.22 9.74 2.68
C PHE A 133 -14.82 11.12 2.15
N PRO A 134 -15.79 12.01 1.87
CA PRO A 134 -15.51 13.29 1.24
C PRO A 134 -14.61 14.18 2.10
N ASP A 135 -14.72 14.10 3.43
CA ASP A 135 -13.91 14.90 4.35
C ASP A 135 -12.42 14.51 4.25
N LEU A 136 -12.12 13.22 4.13
CA LEU A 136 -10.74 12.74 3.95
C LEU A 136 -10.17 13.22 2.63
N VAL A 137 -10.93 13.04 1.55
CA VAL A 137 -10.50 13.44 0.20
C VAL A 137 -10.26 14.94 0.13
N THR A 138 -11.16 15.75 0.68
CA THR A 138 -11.08 17.22 0.61
C THR A 138 -9.92 17.75 1.46
N VAL A 139 -9.75 17.26 2.69
CA VAL A 139 -8.67 17.71 3.58
C VAL A 139 -7.30 17.28 3.04
N ASP A 140 -7.16 16.02 2.63
CA ASP A 140 -5.89 15.52 2.15
C ASP A 140 -5.50 16.17 0.82
N ALA A 141 -6.45 16.38 -0.11
CA ALA A 141 -6.18 17.08 -1.36
C ALA A 141 -5.84 18.57 -1.16
N ALA A 142 -6.47 19.26 -0.22
CA ALA A 142 -6.21 20.67 0.06
C ALA A 142 -4.89 20.89 0.83
N SER A 143 -4.51 19.96 1.70
CA SER A 143 -3.25 20.01 2.45
C SER A 143 -2.06 19.51 1.64
N SER A 144 -2.32 18.65 0.65
CA SER A 144 -1.34 18.22 -0.33
C SER A 144 -1.09 19.32 -1.35
N GLN A 145 0.17 19.73 -1.51
CA GLN A 145 0.57 20.70 -2.56
C GLN A 145 0.56 20.05 -3.96
N LEU A 146 -0.59 19.53 -4.40
CA LEU A 146 -0.76 18.91 -5.72
C LEU A 146 -0.44 19.89 -6.86
#